data_AF-A0A976L4Z9-F1
#
_entry.id   AF-A0A976L4Z9-F1
#
_cell.length_a   1.000
_cell.length_b   1.000
_cell.length_c   1.000
_cell.angle_alpha   90.00
_cell.angle_beta   90.00
_cell.angle_gamma   90.00
#
_symmetry.space_group_name_H-M   'P 1'
#
loop_
_entity.id
_entity.type
_entity.pdbx_description
1 polymer ?
#
loop_
_entity_poly.entity_id
_entity_poly.type
_entity_poly.pdbx_seq_one_letter_code
_entity_poly.pdbx_strand_id
1 'polypeptide(L)'
;MFMLLKSGKNLAPILIISKPLKGSVIDSTMINKLSSLLIKYSLLYIAFTFVFSIAYFAFNAPPGIIIVSFIVSFVFFLISLLFFDYSIVRKIKALNVSAVLLGQNEKHDTSNNFEDRMEELNKILSELEKSKKQFSSFFEINCLYENLIQINKRITDELKTAKIFKINRNEFLGNVAHELRTPIFAIQLSIESLSEGAVNDPAVNMDFLKRALVQTNRLRQLVDDLISISRLEAGMKLSRRYFEINGFVREVVNELNWLAEKKNIRIIFVTDAEEKEQVFGDRDMIEQVLTNLIDNAIKYTPENGLLTVFVKPAEKEIEIGVEDTGAGIPTGDLPRIFERFYRVDKSRTREMGGSGLGLSIVKHILELHNSQIKVESEIGKGTKFWFNLPK
;
A
#
# COMPACT_ATOMS: atom_id res chain seq x y z
N MET A 1 -24.89 18.14 60.89
CA MET A 1 -25.45 16.85 61.31
C MET A 1 -25.29 15.90 60.13
N PHE A 2 -24.14 15.24 60.04
CA PHE A 2 -23.91 13.91 60.62
C PHE A 2 -24.82 12.84 60.01
N MET A 3 -24.20 11.72 59.64
CA MET A 3 -24.78 10.53 59.01
C MET A 3 -25.02 10.63 57.50
N LEU A 4 -23.95 10.50 56.72
CA LEU A 4 -23.85 9.50 55.64
C LEU A 4 -22.35 9.19 55.36
N LEU A 5 -21.53 9.13 56.42
CA LEU A 5 -20.13 8.69 56.43
C LEU A 5 -20.01 7.24 56.96
N LYS A 6 -20.78 6.30 56.41
CA LYS A 6 -20.62 4.88 56.77
C LYS A 6 -21.02 3.93 55.64
N SER A 7 -20.24 3.96 54.57
CA SER A 7 -20.01 2.79 53.73
C SER A 7 -18.71 3.05 52.99
N GLY A 8 -17.60 2.63 53.59
CA GLY A 8 -16.28 2.74 53.01
C GLY A 8 -16.22 1.92 51.73
N LYS A 9 -16.22 2.61 50.58
CA LYS A 9 -15.67 2.14 49.30
C LYS A 9 -15.49 3.34 48.38
N ASN A 10 -14.23 3.70 48.19
CA ASN A 10 -13.64 4.42 47.06
C ASN A 10 -14.19 5.81 46.70
N LEU A 11 -13.74 6.81 47.46
CA LEU A 11 -13.66 8.22 47.04
C LEU A 11 -12.46 8.47 46.09
N ALA A 12 -12.26 7.59 45.11
CA ALA A 12 -11.22 7.72 44.09
C ALA A 12 -11.81 7.38 42.71
N PRO A 13 -12.38 8.38 42.01
CA PRO A 13 -12.05 8.49 40.59
C PRO A 13 -11.92 9.94 40.10
N ILE A 14 -11.60 10.90 40.97
CA ILE A 14 -11.38 12.31 40.55
C ILE A 14 -9.89 12.57 40.22
N LEU A 15 -8.99 11.65 40.55
CA LEU A 15 -7.54 11.84 40.37
C LEU A 15 -6.84 10.81 39.44
N ILE A 16 -7.57 10.15 38.53
CA ILE A 16 -6.99 9.26 37.51
C ILE A 16 -7.23 9.84 36.09
N ILE A 17 -6.95 11.14 35.92
CA ILE A 17 -6.90 11.80 34.60
C ILE A 17 -5.63 12.66 34.49
N SER A 18 -4.48 12.14 34.93
CA SER A 18 -3.21 12.88 34.84
C SER A 18 -2.06 12.12 34.19
N LYS A 19 -2.31 10.96 33.56
CA LYS A 19 -1.33 10.35 32.65
C LYS A 19 -1.96 10.06 31.29
N PRO A 20 -1.43 10.66 30.19
CA PRO A 20 -1.86 10.29 28.86
C PRO A 20 -1.38 8.85 28.59
N LEU A 21 -2.31 7.97 28.28
CA LEU A 21 -1.98 6.66 27.71
C LEU A 21 -1.50 6.91 26.28
N LYS A 22 -0.29 6.43 25.95
CA LYS A 22 0.25 6.48 24.59
C LYS A 22 -0.80 5.88 23.63
N GLY A 23 -1.36 6.73 22.76
CA GLY A 23 -2.39 6.34 21.79
C GLY A 23 -3.83 6.75 22.15
N SER A 24 -4.10 7.44 23.26
CA SER A 24 -5.45 7.95 23.52
C SER A 24 -5.82 9.12 22.59
N VAL A 25 -6.86 8.92 21.77
CA VAL A 25 -7.35 9.85 20.73
C VAL A 25 -8.02 11.12 21.29
N ILE A 26 -8.18 11.24 22.61
CA ILE A 26 -8.62 12.50 23.23
C ILE A 26 -7.39 13.30 23.60
N ASP A 27 -6.99 14.20 22.71
CA ASP A 27 -5.96 15.19 22.99
C ASP A 27 -6.41 16.11 24.13
N SER A 28 -5.47 16.50 24.99
CA SER A 28 -5.63 17.47 26.08
C SER A 28 -6.27 18.78 25.60
N THR A 29 -6.05 19.14 24.33
CA THR A 29 -6.68 20.28 23.66
C THR A 29 -8.21 20.13 23.52
N MET A 30 -8.73 18.91 23.40
CA MET A 30 -10.17 18.63 23.28
C MET A 30 -10.90 18.78 24.62
N ILE A 31 -10.30 18.29 25.71
CA ILE A 31 -10.80 18.49 27.08
C ILE A 31 -10.79 19.99 27.42
N ASN A 32 -9.74 20.70 27.01
CA ASN A 32 -9.61 22.14 27.21
C ASN A 32 -10.60 22.97 26.39
N LYS A 33 -11.00 22.52 25.19
CA LYS A 33 -12.04 23.18 24.40
C LYS A 33 -13.44 22.96 24.98
N LEU A 34 -13.73 21.76 25.47
CA LEU A 34 -15.00 21.44 26.13
C LEU A 34 -15.17 22.21 27.46
N SER A 35 -14.10 22.30 28.26
CA SER A 35 -14.11 23.12 29.47
C SER A 35 -14.24 24.61 29.14
N SER A 36 -13.58 25.09 28.08
CA SER A 36 -13.71 26.48 27.62
C SER A 36 -15.14 26.83 27.18
N LEU A 37 -15.83 25.93 26.46
CA LEU A 37 -17.23 26.11 26.07
C LEU A 37 -18.16 26.17 27.29
N LEU A 38 -17.99 25.26 28.26
CA LEU A 38 -18.74 25.28 29.53
C LEU A 38 -18.54 26.60 30.29
N ILE A 39 -17.30 27.11 30.34
CA ILE A 39 -16.98 28.38 30.99
C ILE A 39 -17.62 29.56 30.25
N LYS A 40 -17.59 29.57 28.91
CA LYS A 40 -18.22 30.64 28.11
C LYS A 40 -19.75 30.69 28.30
N TYR A 41 -20.44 29.55 28.29
CA TYR A 41 -21.89 29.52 28.48
C TYR A 41 -22.32 29.90 29.90
N SER A 42 -21.55 29.48 30.92
CA SER A 42 -21.81 29.89 32.29
C SER A 42 -21.57 31.39 32.51
N LEU A 43 -20.53 31.97 31.89
CA LEU A 43 -20.29 33.42 31.90
C LEU A 43 -21.39 34.22 31.19
N LEU A 44 -21.85 33.75 30.02
CA LEU A 44 -22.93 34.40 29.27
C LEU A 44 -24.24 34.40 30.07
N TYR A 45 -24.53 33.31 30.77
CA TYR A 45 -25.70 33.19 31.64
C TYR A 45 -25.62 34.15 32.84
N ILE A 46 -24.44 34.25 33.49
CA ILE A 46 -24.21 35.22 34.58
C ILE A 46 -24.38 36.66 34.09
N ALA A 47 -23.87 36.98 32.89
CA ALA A 47 -24.06 38.30 32.29
C ALA A 47 -25.54 38.60 32.02
N PHE A 48 -26.30 37.62 31.52
CA PHE A 48 -27.72 37.78 31.24
C PHE A 48 -28.54 38.00 32.52
N THR A 49 -28.29 37.21 33.58
CA THR A 49 -28.99 37.40 34.87
C THR A 49 -28.63 38.73 35.52
N PHE A 50 -27.39 39.19 35.37
CA PHE A 50 -26.95 40.50 35.88
C PHE A 50 -27.64 41.67 35.15
N VAL A 51 -27.68 41.64 33.82
CA VAL A 51 -28.39 42.66 33.01
C VAL A 51 -29.88 42.67 33.33
N PHE A 52 -30.50 41.49 33.51
CA PHE A 52 -31.91 41.38 33.88
C PHE A 52 -32.16 41.94 35.28
N SER A 53 -31.30 41.65 36.26
CA SER A 53 -31.39 42.25 37.60
C SER A 53 -31.27 43.78 37.58
N ILE A 54 -30.36 44.34 36.77
CA ILE A 54 -30.22 45.80 36.63
C ILE A 54 -31.47 46.42 36.01
N ALA A 55 -32.00 45.82 34.94
CA ALA A 55 -33.22 46.30 34.31
C ALA A 55 -34.40 46.30 35.30
N TYR A 56 -34.55 45.24 36.10
CA TYR A 56 -35.62 45.16 37.10
C TYR A 56 -35.49 46.20 38.22
N PHE A 57 -34.26 46.49 38.66
CA PHE A 57 -34.01 47.54 39.65
C PHE A 57 -34.34 48.93 39.09
N ALA A 58 -34.00 49.19 37.82
CA ALA A 58 -34.30 50.45 37.14
C ALA A 58 -35.82 50.72 36.97
N PHE A 59 -36.65 49.66 36.88
CA PHE A 59 -38.10 49.77 36.75
C PHE A 59 -38.88 49.66 38.08
N ASN A 60 -38.19 49.65 39.23
CA ASN A 60 -38.80 49.68 40.57
C ASN A 60 -39.81 48.54 40.84
N ALA A 61 -39.54 47.35 40.29
CA ALA A 61 -40.43 46.20 40.39
C ALA A 61 -40.53 45.66 41.83
N PRO A 62 -41.69 45.07 42.23
CA PRO A 62 -41.87 44.46 43.55
C PRO A 62 -40.81 43.37 43.85
N PRO A 63 -40.28 43.30 45.08
CA PRO A 63 -39.21 42.36 45.44
C PRO A 63 -39.53 40.88 45.16
N GLY A 64 -40.81 40.50 45.25
CA GLY A 64 -41.26 39.14 44.98
C GLY A 64 -41.02 38.68 43.54
N ILE A 65 -41.05 39.58 42.56
CA ILE A 65 -40.85 39.24 41.15
C ILE A 65 -39.37 38.94 40.85
N ILE A 66 -38.46 39.62 41.54
CA ILE A 66 -37.01 39.40 41.41
C ILE A 66 -36.64 37.99 41.87
N ILE A 67 -37.22 37.55 43.00
CA ILE A 67 -36.97 36.21 43.55
C ILE A 67 -37.48 35.12 42.59
N VAL A 68 -38.68 35.29 42.03
CA VAL A 68 -39.26 34.33 41.08
C VAL A 68 -38.43 34.25 39.80
N SER A 69 -38.00 35.40 39.25
CA SER A 69 -37.15 35.44 38.04
C SER A 69 -35.80 34.76 38.26
N PHE A 70 -35.20 34.92 39.43
CA PHE A 70 -33.95 34.27 39.79
C PHE A 70 -34.10 32.75 39.87
N ILE A 71 -35.18 32.28 40.51
CA ILE A 71 -35.48 30.85 40.64
C ILE A 71 -35.72 30.22 39.24
N VAL A 72 -36.52 30.86 38.38
CA VAL A 72 -36.80 30.36 37.03
C VAL A 72 -35.52 30.26 36.21
N SER A 73 -34.68 31.30 36.25
CA SER A 73 -33.40 31.28 35.54
C SER A 73 -32.50 30.17 36.07
N PHE A 74 -32.40 30.01 37.39
CA PHE A 74 -31.57 28.98 38.02
C PHE A 74 -32.02 27.56 37.67
N VAL A 75 -33.33 27.32 37.59
CA VAL A 75 -33.89 26.05 37.11
C VAL A 75 -33.52 25.83 35.65
N PHE A 76 -33.61 26.85 34.80
CA PHE A 76 -33.21 26.77 33.39
C PHE A 76 -31.72 26.45 33.22
N PHE A 77 -30.86 27.03 34.07
CA PHE A 77 -29.44 26.73 34.13
C PHE A 77 -29.16 25.27 34.53
N LEU A 78 -29.86 24.76 35.54
CA LEU A 78 -29.75 23.35 35.96
C LEU A 78 -30.19 22.40 34.84
N ILE A 79 -31.30 22.70 34.15
CA ILE A 79 -31.77 21.91 33.00
C ILE A 79 -30.73 21.94 31.87
N SER A 80 -30.13 23.10 31.57
CA SER A 80 -29.09 23.23 30.56
C SER A 80 -27.84 22.41 30.88
N LEU A 81 -27.42 22.36 32.17
CA LEU A 81 -26.31 21.52 32.62
C LEU A 81 -26.60 20.03 32.42
N LEU A 82 -27.82 19.58 32.75
CA LEU A 82 -28.24 18.19 32.56
C LEU A 82 -28.28 17.78 31.07
N PHE A 83 -28.76 18.66 30.19
CA PHE A 83 -28.79 18.40 28.74
C PHE A 83 -27.41 18.38 28.08
N PHE A 84 -26.48 19.22 28.56
CA PHE A 84 -25.10 19.28 28.07
C PHE A 84 -24.34 18.00 28.40
N ASP A 85 -24.48 17.51 29.64
CA ASP A 85 -23.84 16.28 30.10
C ASP A 85 -24.39 15.04 29.34
N TYR A 86 -25.69 15.02 29.05
CA TYR A 86 -26.31 13.89 28.33
C TYR A 86 -25.94 13.80 26.84
N SER A 87 -25.95 14.94 26.12
CA SER A 87 -25.88 14.93 24.65
C SER A 87 -24.45 14.76 24.11
N ILE A 88 -23.44 15.25 24.83
CA ILE A 88 -22.06 15.33 24.34
C ILE A 88 -21.18 14.26 25.01
N VAL A 89 -21.23 14.13 26.34
CA VAL A 89 -20.33 13.23 27.09
C VAL A 89 -20.61 11.76 26.80
N ARG A 90 -21.89 11.38 26.61
CA ARG A 90 -22.26 10.00 26.27
C ARG A 90 -21.75 9.58 24.88
N LYS A 91 -21.79 10.48 23.90
CA LYS A 91 -21.31 10.24 22.54
C LYS A 91 -19.78 10.16 22.47
N ILE A 92 -19.08 11.01 23.23
CA ILE A 92 -17.61 10.94 23.36
C ILE A 92 -17.16 9.65 24.08
N LYS A 93 -17.89 9.22 25.12
CA LYS A 93 -17.62 7.94 25.79
C LYS A 93 -17.79 6.74 24.85
N ALA A 94 -18.84 6.74 24.02
CA ALA A 94 -19.05 5.67 23.03
C ALA A 94 -17.90 5.60 22.01
N LEU A 95 -17.43 6.75 21.52
CA LEU A 95 -16.26 6.85 20.63
C LEU A 95 -14.98 6.31 21.28
N ASN A 96 -14.70 6.66 22.54
CA ASN A 96 -13.53 6.14 23.25
C ASN A 96 -13.57 4.62 23.45
N VAL A 97 -14.75 4.06 23.75
CA VAL A 97 -14.92 2.61 23.91
C VAL A 97 -14.66 1.89 22.59
N SER A 98 -15.14 2.42 21.46
CA SER A 98 -14.87 1.85 20.13
C SER A 98 -13.38 1.90 19.75
N ALA A 99 -12.67 2.99 20.08
CA ALA A 99 -11.23 3.10 19.83
C ALA A 99 -10.39 2.11 20.66
N VAL A 100 -10.82 1.80 21.90
CA VAL A 100 -10.16 0.82 22.77
C VAL A 100 -10.36 -0.62 22.28
N LEU A 101 -11.56 -0.95 21.78
CA LEU A 101 -11.85 -2.27 21.21
C LEU A 101 -11.03 -2.56 19.95
N LEU A 102 -10.76 -1.52 19.15
CA LEU A 102 -9.92 -1.63 17.94
C LEU A 102 -8.43 -1.88 18.25
N GLY A 103 -7.95 -1.50 19.43
CA GLY A 103 -6.55 -1.66 19.84
C GLY A 103 -6.20 -2.99 20.52
N GLN A 104 -7.17 -3.82 20.91
CA GLN A 104 -6.91 -5.03 21.71
C GLN A 104 -6.81 -6.34 20.90
N ASN A 105 -7.16 -6.35 19.61
CA ASN A 105 -7.28 -7.58 18.81
C ASN A 105 -6.19 -7.77 17.74
N GLU A 106 -4.92 -7.49 18.05
CA GLU A 106 -3.79 -7.74 17.13
C GLU A 106 -3.35 -9.21 17.03
N LYS A 107 -3.87 -10.14 17.86
CA LYS A 107 -3.25 -11.47 18.00
C LYS A 107 -3.82 -12.64 17.20
N HIS A 108 -4.94 -12.51 16.49
CA HIS A 108 -5.40 -13.58 15.58
C HIS A 108 -6.22 -12.99 14.43
N ASP A 109 -5.56 -12.73 13.30
CA ASP A 109 -6.16 -12.08 12.14
C ASP A 109 -6.59 -13.10 11.08
N THR A 110 -7.75 -13.73 11.33
CA THR A 110 -8.53 -14.50 10.37
C THR A 110 -9.50 -13.60 9.60
N SER A 111 -9.74 -13.94 8.34
CA SER A 111 -10.52 -13.18 7.33
C SER A 111 -11.87 -12.63 7.80
N ASN A 112 -12.50 -13.25 8.81
CA ASN A 112 -13.83 -12.87 9.29
C ASN A 112 -13.85 -11.53 10.05
N ASN A 113 -12.76 -11.13 10.71
CA ASN A 113 -12.75 -9.91 11.54
C ASN A 113 -12.68 -8.61 10.71
N PHE A 114 -12.22 -8.66 9.45
CA PHE A 114 -12.15 -7.46 8.61
C PHE A 114 -13.52 -7.03 8.09
N GLU A 115 -14.35 -7.99 7.62
CA GLU A 115 -15.70 -7.68 7.15
C GLU A 115 -16.54 -7.10 8.29
N ASP A 116 -16.47 -7.69 9.48
CA ASP A 116 -17.13 -7.18 10.68
C ASP A 116 -16.67 -5.75 11.05
N ARG A 117 -15.35 -5.48 11.03
CA ARG A 117 -14.80 -4.14 11.30
C ARG A 117 -15.18 -3.10 10.24
N MET A 118 -15.24 -3.51 8.98
CA MET A 118 -15.68 -2.64 7.88
C MET A 118 -17.17 -2.33 7.96
N GLU A 119 -17.99 -3.31 8.33
CA GLU A 119 -19.40 -3.12 8.57
C GLU A 119 -19.63 -2.14 9.74
N GLU A 120 -18.88 -2.30 10.83
CA GLU A 120 -18.93 -1.40 11.98
C GLU A 120 -18.50 0.03 11.62
N LEU A 121 -17.41 0.21 10.86
CA LEU A 121 -16.95 1.53 10.40
C LEU A 121 -17.93 2.18 9.43
N ASN A 122 -18.51 1.42 8.50
CA ASN A 122 -19.54 1.93 7.58
C ASN A 122 -20.81 2.33 8.33
N LYS A 123 -21.19 1.57 9.37
CA LYS A 123 -22.30 1.92 10.24
C LYS A 123 -22.03 3.23 10.98
N ILE A 124 -20.84 3.39 11.56
CA ILE A 124 -20.40 4.64 12.22
C ILE A 124 -20.42 5.82 11.24
N LEU A 125 -19.89 5.66 10.02
CA LEU A 125 -19.94 6.68 8.97
C LEU A 125 -21.38 7.09 8.67
N SER A 126 -22.28 6.12 8.50
CA SER A 126 -23.69 6.39 8.22
C SER A 126 -24.40 7.13 9.37
N GLU A 127 -24.06 6.81 10.62
CA GLU A 127 -24.62 7.47 11.80
C GLU A 127 -24.09 8.91 11.94
N LEU A 128 -22.79 9.11 11.66
CA LEU A 128 -22.17 10.44 11.63
C LEU A 128 -22.81 11.31 10.56
N GLU A 129 -22.98 10.81 9.33
CA GLU A 129 -23.63 11.53 8.23
C GLU A 129 -25.10 11.87 8.53
N LYS A 130 -25.85 10.98 9.17
CA LYS A 130 -27.22 11.27 9.62
C LYS A 130 -27.24 12.37 10.67
N SER A 131 -26.31 12.33 11.63
CA SER A 131 -26.24 13.32 12.71
C SER A 131 -25.78 14.71 12.23
N LYS A 132 -24.98 14.78 11.15
CA LYS A 132 -24.59 16.02 10.47
C LYS A 132 -25.80 16.84 10.02
N LYS A 133 -26.87 16.20 9.53
CA LYS A 133 -28.11 16.89 9.14
C LYS A 133 -28.81 17.59 10.31
N GLN A 134 -28.66 17.06 11.53
CA GLN A 134 -29.33 17.56 12.74
C GLN A 134 -28.60 18.75 13.39
N PHE A 135 -27.29 18.90 13.17
CA PHE A 135 -26.43 19.90 13.81
C PHE A 135 -25.92 21.00 12.86
N SER A 136 -26.49 21.12 11.66
CA SER A 136 -26.07 22.06 10.61
C SER A 136 -26.07 23.55 11.04
N SER A 137 -26.78 23.89 12.12
CA SER A 137 -26.89 25.26 12.63
C SER A 137 -25.72 25.72 13.52
N PHE A 138 -24.82 24.83 13.96
CA PHE A 138 -23.68 25.18 14.82
C PHE A 138 -22.33 25.03 14.09
N PHE A 139 -21.70 26.16 13.76
CA PHE A 139 -20.48 26.21 12.92
C PHE A 139 -19.29 25.41 13.49
N GLU A 140 -18.99 25.54 14.79
CA GLU A 140 -17.87 24.82 15.43
C GLU A 140 -18.10 23.31 15.51
N ILE A 141 -19.36 22.89 15.70
CA ILE A 141 -19.73 21.46 15.76
C ILE A 141 -19.68 20.85 14.37
N ASN A 142 -20.13 21.57 13.33
CA ASN A 142 -20.07 21.09 11.96
C ASN A 142 -18.62 20.86 11.50
N CYS A 143 -17.68 21.76 11.85
CA CYS A 143 -16.24 21.56 11.57
C CYS A 143 -15.67 20.31 12.25
N LEU A 144 -16.09 20.02 13.49
CA LEU A 144 -15.69 18.80 14.21
C LEU A 144 -16.22 17.53 13.49
N TYR A 145 -17.46 17.58 13.02
CA TYR A 145 -18.08 16.48 12.26
C TYR A 145 -17.37 16.21 10.94
N GLU A 146 -17.04 17.25 10.17
CA GLU A 146 -16.33 17.06 8.89
C GLU A 146 -14.95 16.44 9.09
N ASN A 147 -14.21 16.88 10.10
CA ASN A 147 -12.91 16.28 10.44
C ASN A 147 -13.05 14.81 10.83
N LEU A 148 -14.06 14.46 11.63
CA LEU A 148 -14.32 13.07 12.01
C LEU A 148 -14.71 12.18 10.83
N ILE A 149 -15.53 12.71 9.89
CA ILE A 149 -15.88 11.98 8.67
C ILE A 149 -14.62 11.77 7.81
N GLN A 150 -13.78 12.79 7.65
CA GLN A 150 -12.51 12.68 6.91
C GLN A 150 -11.57 11.64 7.54
N ILE A 151 -11.42 11.65 8.87
CA ILE A 151 -10.58 10.69 9.58
C ILE A 151 -11.11 9.26 9.41
N ASN A 152 -12.42 9.04 9.61
CA ASN A 152 -13.01 7.71 9.42
C ASN A 152 -12.83 7.23 7.99
N LYS A 153 -13.07 8.09 7.00
CA LYS A 153 -12.83 7.76 5.59
C LYS A 153 -11.36 7.37 5.34
N ARG A 154 -10.41 8.12 5.90
CA ARG A 154 -8.98 7.82 5.81
C ARG A 154 -8.65 6.45 6.41
N ILE A 155 -9.17 6.15 7.60
CA ILE A 155 -8.98 4.85 8.26
C ILE A 155 -9.58 3.72 7.40
N THR A 156 -10.77 3.93 6.82
CA THR A 156 -11.40 2.96 5.92
C THR A 156 -10.52 2.69 4.70
N ASP A 157 -9.96 3.72 4.08
CA ASP A 157 -9.08 3.59 2.91
C ASP A 157 -7.74 2.92 3.28
N GLU A 158 -7.16 3.25 4.43
CA GLU A 158 -5.96 2.59 4.97
C GLU A 158 -6.19 1.10 5.24
N LEU A 159 -7.33 0.75 5.86
CA LEU A 159 -7.70 -0.65 6.13
C LEU A 159 -7.93 -1.45 4.85
N LYS A 160 -8.62 -0.87 3.86
CA LYS A 160 -8.78 -1.50 2.53
C LYS A 160 -7.42 -1.78 1.88
N THR A 161 -6.54 -0.78 1.90
CA THR A 161 -5.19 -0.90 1.34
C THR A 161 -4.40 -2.00 2.05
N ALA A 162 -4.47 -2.08 3.38
CA ALA A 162 -3.83 -3.12 4.17
C ALA A 162 -4.38 -4.52 3.87
N LYS A 163 -5.71 -4.68 3.67
CA LYS A 163 -6.31 -5.96 3.27
C LYS A 163 -5.83 -6.40 1.89
N ILE A 164 -5.84 -5.49 0.91
CA ILE A 164 -5.33 -5.80 -0.44
C ILE A 164 -3.86 -6.21 -0.36
N PHE A 165 -3.04 -5.49 0.40
CA PHE A 165 -1.64 -5.84 0.61
C PHE A 165 -1.47 -7.23 1.23
N LYS A 166 -2.27 -7.57 2.26
CA LYS A 166 -2.25 -8.90 2.91
C LYS A 166 -2.65 -10.01 1.94
N ILE A 167 -3.71 -9.81 1.15
CA ILE A 167 -4.17 -10.77 0.14
C ILE A 167 -3.07 -10.99 -0.90
N ASN A 168 -2.56 -9.91 -1.50
CA ASN A 168 -1.50 -9.96 -2.50
C ASN A 168 -0.24 -10.64 -1.95
N ARG A 169 0.10 -10.40 -0.68
CA ARG A 169 1.25 -11.05 -0.03
C ARG A 169 1.02 -12.54 0.19
N ASN A 170 -0.17 -12.95 0.61
CA ASN A 170 -0.49 -14.36 0.79
C ASN A 170 -0.54 -15.11 -0.55
N GLU A 171 -1.12 -14.49 -1.58
CA GLU A 171 -1.12 -15.02 -2.94
C GLU A 171 0.31 -15.14 -3.48
N PHE A 172 1.14 -14.11 -3.28
CA PHE A 172 2.56 -14.14 -3.60
C PHE A 172 3.27 -15.32 -2.92
N LEU A 173 3.12 -15.50 -1.60
CA LEU A 173 3.73 -16.61 -0.87
C LEU A 173 3.23 -17.98 -1.36
N GLY A 174 1.95 -18.10 -1.69
CA GLY A 174 1.38 -19.31 -2.28
C GLY A 174 2.00 -19.63 -3.65
N ASN A 175 2.13 -18.62 -4.51
CA ASN A 175 2.75 -18.75 -5.83
C ASN A 175 4.24 -19.08 -5.73
N VAL A 176 4.97 -18.45 -4.81
CA VAL A 176 6.37 -18.78 -4.49
C VAL A 176 6.50 -20.26 -4.14
N ALA A 177 5.69 -20.75 -3.20
CA ALA A 177 5.74 -22.14 -2.76
C ALA A 177 5.46 -23.11 -3.91
N HIS A 178 4.50 -22.78 -4.79
CA HIS A 178 4.16 -23.60 -5.95
C HIS A 178 5.29 -23.63 -7.01
N GLU A 179 5.83 -22.46 -7.35
CA GLU A 179 6.89 -22.33 -8.36
C GLU A 179 8.23 -22.89 -7.88
N LEU A 180 8.48 -22.96 -6.56
CA LEU A 180 9.62 -23.67 -5.98
C LEU A 180 9.44 -25.19 -5.96
N ARG A 181 8.23 -25.68 -5.60
CA ARG A 181 7.96 -27.12 -5.49
C ARG A 181 8.14 -27.86 -6.81
N THR A 182 7.74 -27.24 -7.92
CA THR A 182 7.78 -27.85 -9.25
C THR A 182 9.21 -28.23 -9.71
N PRO A 183 10.19 -27.32 -9.76
CA PRO A 183 11.57 -27.68 -10.12
C PRO A 183 12.21 -28.62 -9.11
N ILE A 184 11.93 -28.47 -7.80
CA ILE A 184 12.43 -29.41 -6.77
C ILE A 184 11.98 -30.84 -7.04
N PHE A 185 10.68 -31.03 -7.30
CA PHE A 185 10.12 -32.35 -7.58
C PHE A 185 10.69 -32.94 -8.88
N ALA A 186 10.87 -32.13 -9.92
CA ALA A 186 11.44 -32.57 -11.19
C ALA A 186 12.93 -32.95 -11.08
N ILE A 187 13.71 -32.24 -10.25
CA ILE A 187 15.10 -32.60 -9.92
C ILE A 187 15.10 -33.94 -9.18
N GLN A 188 14.28 -34.06 -8.13
CA GLN A 188 14.16 -35.26 -7.32
C GLN A 188 13.83 -36.48 -8.19
N LEU A 189 12.78 -36.42 -9.01
CA LEU A 189 12.37 -37.52 -9.89
C LEU A 189 13.48 -37.92 -10.87
N SER A 190 14.23 -36.95 -11.41
CA SER A 190 15.34 -37.22 -12.32
C SER A 190 16.49 -37.95 -11.62
N ILE A 191 16.80 -37.56 -10.37
CA ILE A 191 17.84 -38.20 -9.55
C ILE A 191 17.41 -39.59 -9.08
N GLU A 192 16.15 -39.76 -8.67
CA GLU A 192 15.56 -41.05 -8.29
C GLU A 192 15.60 -42.03 -9.48
N SER A 193 15.15 -41.59 -10.66
CA SER A 193 15.19 -42.42 -11.88
C SER A 193 16.61 -42.88 -12.21
N LEU A 194 17.60 -41.98 -12.11
CA LEU A 194 19.01 -42.33 -12.29
C LEU A 194 19.47 -43.37 -11.26
N SER A 195 19.09 -43.18 -9.99
CA SER A 195 19.46 -44.07 -8.88
C SER A 195 18.82 -45.46 -8.97
N GLU A 196 17.61 -45.55 -9.53
CA GLU A 196 16.87 -46.81 -9.74
C GLU A 196 17.34 -47.62 -10.97
N GLY A 197 18.38 -47.15 -11.66
CA GLY A 197 19.06 -47.92 -12.72
C GLY A 197 19.16 -47.18 -14.05
N ALA A 198 18.47 -46.06 -14.25
CA ALA A 198 18.57 -45.29 -15.48
C ALA A 198 19.98 -44.71 -15.71
N VAL A 199 20.83 -44.61 -14.67
CA VAL A 199 22.24 -44.22 -14.82
C VAL A 199 23.03 -45.17 -15.72
N ASN A 200 22.65 -46.46 -15.73
CA ASN A 200 23.33 -47.51 -16.50
C ASN A 200 22.79 -47.64 -17.94
N ASP A 201 21.69 -46.94 -18.28
CA ASP A 201 21.11 -46.93 -19.61
C ASP A 201 21.63 -45.72 -20.42
N PRO A 202 22.53 -45.93 -21.41
CA PRO A 202 23.08 -44.85 -22.21
C PRO A 202 22.03 -44.11 -23.05
N ALA A 203 20.83 -44.70 -23.24
CA ALA A 203 19.77 -44.07 -24.02
C ALA A 203 19.08 -42.91 -23.27
N VAL A 204 19.10 -42.92 -21.93
CA VAL A 204 18.32 -41.96 -21.11
C VAL A 204 19.12 -41.26 -20.01
N ASN A 205 20.28 -41.79 -19.60
CA ASN A 205 21.04 -41.27 -18.46
C ASN A 205 21.38 -39.77 -18.59
N MET A 206 21.86 -39.35 -19.77
CA MET A 206 22.24 -37.97 -20.05
C MET A 206 21.03 -37.05 -20.11
N ASP A 207 19.88 -37.56 -20.53
CA ASP A 207 18.65 -36.77 -20.58
C ASP A 207 18.13 -36.46 -19.18
N PHE A 208 18.15 -37.44 -18.26
CA PHE A 208 17.81 -37.19 -16.86
C PHE A 208 18.76 -36.19 -16.19
N LEU A 209 20.08 -36.31 -16.43
CA LEU A 209 21.07 -35.35 -15.92
C LEU A 209 20.84 -33.94 -16.47
N LYS A 210 20.61 -33.80 -17.78
CA LYS A 210 20.30 -32.51 -18.41
C LYS A 210 19.02 -31.91 -17.85
N ARG A 211 17.96 -32.70 -17.68
CA ARG A 211 16.70 -32.25 -17.07
C ARG A 211 16.92 -31.73 -15.66
N ALA A 212 17.63 -32.47 -14.81
CA ALA A 212 17.97 -32.02 -13.46
C ALA A 212 18.75 -30.70 -13.47
N LEU A 213 19.76 -30.57 -14.34
CA LEU A 213 20.56 -29.34 -14.45
C LEU A 213 19.72 -28.13 -14.89
N VAL A 214 18.83 -28.31 -15.87
CA VAL A 214 17.90 -27.26 -16.32
C VAL A 214 17.00 -26.80 -15.18
N GLN A 215 16.44 -27.73 -14.40
CA GLN A 215 15.57 -27.37 -13.27
C GLN A 215 16.34 -26.71 -12.13
N THR A 216 17.57 -27.11 -11.86
CA THR A 216 18.45 -26.45 -10.87
C THR A 216 18.76 -25.00 -11.28
N ASN A 217 19.06 -24.76 -12.56
CA ASN A 217 19.27 -23.41 -13.07
C ASN A 217 17.99 -22.55 -12.95
N ARG A 218 16.82 -23.14 -13.25
CA ARG A 218 15.53 -22.47 -13.06
C ARG A 218 15.27 -22.13 -11.59
N LEU A 219 15.58 -23.04 -10.68
CA LEU A 219 15.43 -22.81 -9.25
C LEU A 219 16.34 -21.68 -8.75
N ARG A 220 17.60 -21.66 -9.20
CA ARG A 220 18.54 -20.57 -8.90
C ARG A 220 17.98 -19.21 -9.35
N GLN A 221 17.55 -19.09 -10.60
CA GLN A 221 16.98 -17.85 -11.13
C GLN A 221 15.77 -17.38 -10.31
N LEU A 222 14.87 -18.31 -9.92
CA LEU A 222 13.71 -17.98 -9.11
C LEU A 222 14.14 -17.42 -7.74
N VAL A 223 15.14 -18.03 -7.09
CA VAL A 223 15.68 -17.53 -5.82
C VAL A 223 16.29 -16.13 -5.97
N ASP A 224 17.05 -15.88 -7.03
CA ASP A 224 17.65 -14.58 -7.32
C ASP A 224 16.59 -13.49 -7.57
N ASP A 225 15.52 -13.84 -8.29
CA ASP A 225 14.36 -12.97 -8.52
C ASP A 225 13.66 -12.62 -7.18
N LEU A 226 13.53 -13.59 -6.26
CA LEU A 226 12.91 -13.36 -4.95
C LEU A 226 13.78 -12.48 -4.05
N ILE A 227 15.10 -12.67 -4.07
CA ILE A 227 16.03 -11.80 -3.37
C ILE A 227 15.91 -10.37 -3.91
N SER A 228 15.82 -10.22 -5.23
CA SER A 228 15.63 -8.92 -5.88
C SER A 228 14.34 -8.25 -5.41
N ILE A 229 13.21 -8.94 -5.43
CA ILE A 229 11.93 -8.41 -4.94
C ILE A 229 12.00 -8.03 -3.46
N SER A 230 12.56 -8.90 -2.61
CA SER A 230 12.67 -8.64 -1.17
C SER A 230 13.51 -7.39 -0.88
N ARG A 231 14.60 -7.21 -1.62
CA ARG A 231 15.46 -6.04 -1.54
C ARG A 231 14.75 -4.76 -2.00
N LEU A 232 13.99 -4.84 -3.09
CA LEU A 232 13.22 -3.73 -3.64
C LEU A 232 12.06 -3.30 -2.72
N GLU A 233 11.40 -4.24 -2.04
CA GLU A 233 10.34 -3.97 -1.06
C GLU A 233 10.87 -3.39 0.27
N ALA A 234 12.11 -3.72 0.64
CA ALA A 234 12.74 -3.22 1.87
C ALA A 234 13.15 -1.73 1.80
N GLY A 235 12.87 -1.04 0.70
CA GLY A 235 13.17 0.39 0.54
C GLY A 235 14.66 0.68 0.36
N MET A 236 15.37 -0.13 -0.43
CA MET A 236 16.77 0.13 -0.76
C MET A 236 16.97 1.52 -1.36
N LYS A 237 18.08 2.16 -0.97
CA LYS A 237 18.54 3.41 -1.60
C LYS A 237 19.27 3.07 -2.89
N LEU A 238 18.89 3.74 -3.97
CA LEU A 238 19.58 3.65 -5.25
C LEU A 238 20.98 4.25 -5.17
N SER A 239 21.96 3.55 -5.72
CA SER A 239 23.33 4.02 -5.91
C SER A 239 23.46 4.74 -7.25
N ARG A 240 22.78 5.88 -7.37
CA ARG A 240 22.71 6.63 -8.63
C ARG A 240 24.05 7.29 -8.97
N ARG A 241 24.52 7.10 -10.19
CA ARG A 241 25.75 7.67 -10.76
C ARG A 241 25.54 8.04 -12.22
N TYR A 242 26.35 8.94 -12.74
CA TYR A 242 26.45 9.15 -14.19
C TYR A 242 27.26 8.02 -14.82
N PHE A 243 26.80 7.49 -15.94
CA PHE A 243 27.53 6.48 -16.72
C PHE A 243 27.25 6.63 -18.22
N GLU A 244 28.20 6.21 -19.06
CA GLU A 244 28.08 6.27 -20.53
C GLU A 244 27.09 5.23 -21.04
N ILE A 245 26.00 5.67 -21.66
CA ILE A 245 24.87 4.77 -22.00
C ILE A 245 25.24 3.77 -23.11
N ASN A 246 25.94 4.24 -24.14
CA ASN A 246 26.24 3.42 -25.31
C ASN A 246 27.24 2.30 -24.97
N GLY A 247 28.26 2.59 -24.16
CA GLY A 247 29.20 1.59 -23.65
C GLY A 247 28.49 0.55 -22.80
N PHE A 248 27.66 1.01 -21.86
CA PHE A 248 26.88 0.14 -20.98
C PHE A 248 25.91 -0.78 -21.74
N VAL A 249 25.15 -0.27 -22.71
CA VAL A 249 24.22 -1.12 -23.50
C VAL A 249 24.98 -2.16 -24.32
N ARG A 250 26.15 -1.80 -24.88
CA ARG A 250 27.02 -2.76 -25.59
C ARG A 250 27.50 -3.89 -24.68
N GLU A 251 27.90 -3.58 -23.45
CA GLU A 251 28.30 -4.58 -22.45
C GLU A 251 27.19 -5.60 -22.22
N VAL A 252 25.96 -5.14 -21.93
CA VAL A 252 24.81 -6.02 -21.67
C VAL A 252 24.44 -6.86 -22.90
N VAL A 253 24.45 -6.27 -24.10
CA VAL A 253 24.16 -6.99 -25.34
C VAL A 253 25.20 -8.10 -25.57
N ASN A 254 26.48 -7.81 -25.36
CA ASN A 254 27.56 -8.79 -25.53
C ASN A 254 27.43 -9.97 -24.54
N GLU A 255 27.04 -9.70 -23.30
CA GLU A 255 26.83 -10.73 -22.28
C GLU A 255 25.68 -11.71 -22.63
N LEU A 256 24.68 -11.24 -23.37
CA LEU A 256 23.50 -12.04 -23.74
C LEU A 256 23.57 -12.61 -25.16
N ASN A 257 24.60 -12.23 -25.94
CA ASN A 257 24.72 -12.63 -27.34
C ASN A 257 24.80 -14.16 -27.49
N TRP A 258 25.48 -14.86 -26.57
CA TRP A 258 25.56 -16.33 -26.60
C TRP A 258 24.20 -17.03 -26.44
N LEU A 259 23.23 -16.41 -25.75
CA LEU A 259 21.88 -16.95 -25.61
C LEU A 259 21.11 -16.82 -26.93
N ALA A 260 21.27 -15.69 -27.63
CA ALA A 260 20.65 -15.45 -28.91
C ALA A 260 21.24 -16.37 -30.01
N GLU A 261 22.56 -16.58 -30.01
CA GLU A 261 23.25 -17.48 -30.94
C GLU A 261 22.71 -18.92 -30.86
N LYS A 262 22.38 -19.42 -29.66
CA LYS A 262 21.79 -20.76 -29.47
C LYS A 262 20.44 -20.95 -30.19
N LYS A 263 19.71 -19.86 -30.44
CA LYS A 263 18.44 -19.82 -31.18
C LYS A 263 18.58 -19.23 -32.58
N ASN A 264 19.80 -18.94 -33.03
CA ASN A 264 20.07 -18.21 -34.27
C ASN A 264 19.30 -16.88 -34.38
N ILE A 265 19.13 -16.16 -33.26
CA ILE A 265 18.51 -14.83 -33.22
C ILE A 265 19.60 -13.78 -33.44
N ARG A 266 19.34 -12.80 -34.29
CA ARG A 266 20.26 -11.67 -34.50
C ARG A 266 19.92 -10.55 -33.52
N ILE A 267 20.89 -10.11 -32.72
CA ILE A 267 20.77 -8.89 -31.91
C ILE A 267 21.43 -7.73 -32.67
N ILE A 268 20.72 -6.62 -32.81
CA ILE A 268 21.24 -5.37 -33.36
C ILE A 268 21.14 -4.29 -32.30
N PHE A 269 22.25 -3.60 -32.03
CA PHE A 269 22.26 -2.39 -31.21
C PHE A 269 22.25 -1.16 -32.13
N VAL A 270 21.26 -0.30 -31.97
CA VAL A 270 21.10 0.96 -32.71
C VAL A 270 21.13 2.12 -31.73
N THR A 271 21.92 3.15 -32.00
CA THR A 271 21.96 4.34 -31.15
C THR A 271 22.01 5.62 -31.99
N ASP A 272 21.13 6.56 -31.64
CA ASP A 272 21.14 7.93 -32.15
C ASP A 272 21.83 8.90 -31.16
N ALA A 273 22.27 8.40 -29.99
CA ALA A 273 22.92 9.19 -28.95
C ALA A 273 24.43 9.34 -29.22
N GLU A 274 25.02 10.44 -28.75
CA GLU A 274 26.47 10.65 -28.83
C GLU A 274 27.23 9.54 -28.11
N GLU A 275 28.43 9.19 -28.61
CA GLU A 275 29.20 8.04 -28.11
C GLU A 275 29.46 8.10 -26.60
N LYS A 276 29.67 9.31 -26.05
CA LYS A 276 29.94 9.57 -24.63
C LYS A 276 28.74 10.16 -23.88
N GLU A 277 27.54 10.04 -24.43
CA GLU A 277 26.32 10.51 -23.78
C GLU A 277 26.15 9.81 -22.42
N GLN A 278 25.87 10.61 -21.38
CA GLN A 278 25.69 10.10 -20.02
C GLN A 278 24.21 10.06 -19.64
N VAL A 279 23.89 9.14 -18.73
CA VAL A 279 22.60 9.07 -18.06
C VAL A 279 22.81 8.99 -16.56
N PHE A 280 21.86 9.51 -15.79
CA PHE A 280 21.86 9.45 -14.33
C PHE A 280 20.95 8.32 -13.83
N GLY A 281 21.56 7.30 -13.20
CA GLY A 281 20.81 6.17 -12.67
C GLY A 281 21.68 5.19 -11.87
N ASP A 282 21.05 4.19 -11.26
CA ASP A 282 21.75 3.06 -10.66
C ASP A 282 22.08 2.05 -11.77
N ARG A 283 23.33 2.11 -12.27
CA ARG A 283 23.79 1.29 -13.40
C ARG A 283 23.48 -0.19 -13.21
N ASP A 284 23.67 -0.72 -12.01
CA ASP A 284 23.58 -2.16 -11.74
C ASP A 284 22.10 -2.62 -11.74
N MET A 285 21.19 -1.76 -11.30
CA MET A 285 19.75 -2.02 -11.43
C MET A 285 19.23 -1.85 -12.86
N ILE A 286 19.76 -0.87 -13.61
CA ILE A 286 19.40 -0.72 -15.03
C ILE A 286 19.95 -1.89 -15.86
N GLU A 287 21.08 -2.48 -15.46
CA GLU A 287 21.61 -3.72 -16.03
C GLU A 287 20.59 -4.84 -15.87
N GLN A 288 20.05 -5.00 -14.67
CA GLN A 288 18.98 -5.96 -14.40
C GLN A 288 17.72 -5.69 -15.22
N VAL A 289 17.37 -4.42 -15.49
CA VAL A 289 16.25 -4.08 -16.37
C VAL A 289 16.51 -4.56 -17.79
N LEU A 290 17.64 -4.18 -18.39
CA LEU A 290 17.98 -4.56 -19.76
C LEU A 290 18.13 -6.08 -19.91
N THR A 291 18.78 -6.73 -18.96
CA THR A 291 18.93 -8.19 -18.97
C THR A 291 17.58 -8.89 -18.98
N ASN A 292 16.63 -8.46 -18.15
CA ASN A 292 15.27 -9.03 -18.15
C ASN A 292 14.52 -8.78 -19.47
N LEU A 293 14.66 -7.60 -20.07
CA LEU A 293 13.99 -7.28 -21.33
C LEU A 293 14.57 -8.06 -22.51
N ILE A 294 15.90 -8.11 -22.63
CA ILE A 294 16.62 -8.84 -23.69
C ILE A 294 16.40 -10.35 -23.54
N ASP A 295 16.48 -10.91 -22.34
CA ASP A 295 16.21 -12.33 -22.09
C ASP A 295 14.76 -12.70 -22.44
N ASN A 296 13.78 -11.85 -22.10
CA ASN A 296 12.40 -12.06 -22.54
C ASN A 296 12.29 -12.03 -24.08
N ALA A 297 12.90 -11.05 -24.74
CA ALA A 297 12.90 -10.99 -26.19
C ALA A 297 13.50 -12.25 -26.83
N ILE A 298 14.64 -12.75 -26.35
CA ILE A 298 15.27 -13.98 -26.85
C ILE A 298 14.36 -15.21 -26.60
N LYS A 299 13.69 -15.26 -25.46
CA LYS A 299 12.78 -16.36 -25.11
C LYS A 299 11.57 -16.43 -26.03
N TYR A 300 10.94 -15.29 -26.32
CA TYR A 300 9.67 -15.23 -27.07
C TYR A 300 9.83 -14.97 -28.56
N THR A 301 11.06 -14.72 -29.02
CA THR A 301 11.40 -14.67 -30.45
C THR A 301 11.63 -16.08 -30.99
N PRO A 302 11.02 -16.44 -32.14
CA PRO A 302 11.30 -17.69 -32.83
C PRO A 302 12.72 -17.72 -33.40
N GLU A 303 13.19 -18.90 -33.79
CA GLU A 303 14.50 -19.04 -34.43
C GLU A 303 14.59 -18.18 -35.70
N ASN A 304 15.77 -17.63 -35.98
CA ASN A 304 16.03 -16.69 -37.09
C ASN A 304 15.32 -15.33 -36.97
N GLY A 305 14.75 -15.01 -35.82
CA GLY A 305 14.16 -13.70 -35.56
C GLY A 305 15.20 -12.59 -35.35
N LEU A 306 14.68 -11.38 -35.18
CA LEU A 306 15.47 -10.17 -34.97
C LEU A 306 15.12 -9.55 -33.61
N LEU A 307 16.17 -9.14 -32.90
CA LEU A 307 16.08 -8.33 -31.69
C LEU A 307 16.82 -7.02 -31.92
N THR A 308 16.15 -5.90 -31.67
CA THR A 308 16.73 -4.56 -31.75
C THR A 308 16.79 -3.95 -30.35
N VAL A 309 17.98 -3.64 -29.87
CA VAL A 309 18.18 -2.81 -28.68
C VAL A 309 18.47 -1.39 -29.16
N PHE A 310 17.75 -0.41 -28.65
CA PHE A 310 17.87 0.97 -29.14
C PHE A 310 18.11 1.98 -28.02
N VAL A 311 18.86 3.03 -28.36
CA VAL A 311 19.08 4.22 -27.54
C VAL A 311 18.76 5.46 -28.37
N LYS A 312 17.81 6.28 -27.92
CA LYS A 312 17.40 7.50 -28.61
C LYS A 312 17.48 8.71 -27.68
N PRO A 313 18.24 9.76 -28.04
CA PRO A 313 18.28 10.97 -27.25
C PRO A 313 16.97 11.75 -27.38
N ALA A 314 16.46 12.22 -26.26
CA ALA A 314 15.45 13.27 -26.17
C ALA A 314 16.08 14.52 -25.51
N GLU A 315 15.29 15.56 -25.29
CA GLU A 315 15.81 16.86 -24.85
C GLU A 315 16.52 16.79 -23.47
N LYS A 316 15.89 16.15 -22.48
CA LYS A 316 16.41 16.03 -21.10
C LYS A 316 16.59 14.58 -20.63
N GLU A 317 16.26 13.63 -21.50
CA GLU A 317 16.21 12.21 -21.19
C GLU A 317 16.78 11.41 -22.35
N ILE A 318 17.13 10.16 -22.06
CA ILE A 318 17.54 9.15 -23.03
C ILE A 318 16.48 8.04 -22.99
N GLU A 319 15.88 7.76 -24.14
CA GLU A 319 15.00 6.61 -24.31
C GLU A 319 15.85 5.36 -24.59
N ILE A 320 15.57 4.30 -23.85
CA ILE A 320 16.26 3.01 -23.96
C ILE A 320 15.18 1.94 -24.12
N GLY A 321 15.35 1.04 -25.07
CA GLY A 321 14.36 -0.01 -25.28
C GLY A 321 14.85 -1.22 -26.04
N VAL A 322 13.95 -2.20 -26.10
CA VAL A 322 14.16 -3.52 -26.70
C VAL A 322 12.92 -3.82 -27.55
N GLU A 323 13.14 -4.15 -28.80
CA GLU A 323 12.11 -4.49 -29.79
C GLU A 323 12.40 -5.87 -30.40
N ASP A 324 11.45 -6.78 -30.29
CA ASP A 324 11.56 -8.15 -30.80
C ASP A 324 10.57 -8.42 -31.94
N THR A 325 10.89 -9.38 -32.80
CA THR A 325 9.98 -9.91 -33.83
C THR A 325 9.32 -11.22 -33.39
N GLY A 326 8.97 -11.32 -32.10
CA GLY A 326 8.45 -12.52 -31.47
C GLY A 326 6.95 -12.73 -31.65
N ALA A 327 6.38 -13.59 -30.81
CA ALA A 327 4.97 -13.96 -30.88
C ALA A 327 3.98 -12.80 -30.59
N GLY A 328 4.47 -11.72 -29.98
CA GLY A 328 3.63 -10.63 -29.50
C GLY A 328 2.80 -11.01 -28.26
N ILE A 329 2.08 -10.02 -27.73
CA ILE A 329 1.27 -10.10 -26.51
C ILE A 329 -0.15 -9.67 -26.85
N PRO A 330 -1.19 -10.45 -26.47
CA PRO A 330 -2.57 -10.04 -26.64
C PRO A 330 -2.89 -8.74 -25.90
N THR A 331 -3.65 -7.84 -26.52
CA THR A 331 -3.99 -6.52 -25.94
C THR A 331 -4.66 -6.62 -24.57
N GLY A 332 -5.47 -7.67 -24.32
CA GLY A 332 -6.13 -7.90 -23.03
C GLY A 332 -5.16 -8.27 -21.90
N ASP A 333 -3.96 -8.73 -22.23
CA ASP A 333 -2.95 -9.17 -21.26
C ASP A 333 -1.91 -8.08 -20.96
N LEU A 334 -1.77 -7.06 -21.81
CA LEU A 334 -0.83 -5.93 -21.62
C LEU A 334 -0.91 -5.26 -20.23
N PRO A 335 -2.09 -5.03 -19.63
CA PRO A 335 -2.15 -4.44 -18.29
C PRO A 335 -1.58 -5.36 -17.19
N ARG A 336 -1.52 -6.67 -17.47
CA ARG A 336 -1.24 -7.72 -16.50
C ARG A 336 0.17 -8.28 -16.59
N ILE A 337 0.89 -8.05 -17.67
CA ILE A 337 2.27 -8.58 -17.86
C ILE A 337 3.27 -8.15 -16.78
N PHE A 338 2.97 -7.08 -16.05
CA PHE A 338 3.78 -6.59 -14.94
C PHE A 338 3.33 -7.13 -13.56
N GLU A 339 2.25 -7.92 -13.50
CA GLU A 339 1.83 -8.64 -12.30
C GLU A 339 2.84 -9.74 -11.97
N ARG A 340 3.08 -9.99 -10.67
CA ARG A 340 3.99 -11.05 -10.22
C ARG A 340 3.42 -12.42 -10.59
N PHE A 341 4.28 -13.30 -11.10
CA PHE A 341 3.95 -14.67 -11.53
C PHE A 341 2.96 -14.74 -12.70
N TYR A 342 2.58 -13.61 -13.30
CA TYR A 342 1.68 -13.61 -14.44
C TYR A 342 2.41 -14.06 -15.72
N ARG A 343 1.70 -14.86 -16.52
CA ARG A 343 2.19 -15.42 -17.79
C ARG A 343 1.02 -15.56 -18.75
N VAL A 344 1.19 -15.07 -19.99
CA VAL A 344 0.16 -15.07 -21.04
C VAL A 344 -0.31 -16.50 -21.37
N ASP A 345 0.62 -17.45 -21.51
CA ASP A 345 0.28 -18.86 -21.81
C ASP A 345 0.97 -19.82 -20.83
N LYS A 346 0.22 -20.37 -19.87
CA LYS A 346 0.75 -21.25 -18.81
C LYS A 346 1.28 -22.61 -19.33
N SER A 347 0.84 -23.04 -20.51
CA SER A 347 1.15 -24.37 -21.06
C SER A 347 2.48 -24.37 -21.83
N ARG A 348 2.62 -23.51 -22.84
CA ARG A 348 3.84 -23.37 -23.65
C ARG A 348 5.02 -22.73 -22.92
N THR A 349 4.77 -21.79 -22.00
CA THR A 349 5.88 -21.07 -21.35
C THR A 349 6.57 -21.88 -20.24
N ARG A 350 5.94 -22.91 -19.69
CA ARG A 350 6.57 -23.78 -18.69
C ARG A 350 7.81 -24.50 -19.22
N GLU A 351 7.81 -24.85 -20.50
CA GLU A 351 8.93 -25.51 -21.20
C GLU A 351 10.06 -24.53 -21.52
N MET A 352 9.74 -23.29 -21.90
CA MET A 352 10.74 -22.26 -22.24
C MET A 352 11.42 -21.60 -21.02
N GLY A 353 10.95 -21.90 -19.80
CA GLY A 353 11.49 -21.35 -18.57
C GLY A 353 11.04 -19.90 -18.30
N GLY A 354 10.96 -19.55 -17.01
CA GLY A 354 10.55 -18.21 -16.57
C GLY A 354 9.75 -18.26 -15.27
N SER A 355 10.12 -17.43 -14.31
CA SER A 355 9.46 -17.27 -13.01
C SER A 355 8.16 -16.47 -13.10
N GLY A 356 8.01 -15.65 -14.15
CA GLY A 356 6.95 -14.62 -14.22
C GLY A 356 7.23 -13.43 -13.29
N LEU A 357 8.46 -13.30 -12.77
CA LEU A 357 8.84 -12.19 -11.89
C LEU A 357 9.62 -11.08 -12.62
N GLY A 358 10.29 -11.40 -13.74
CA GLY A 358 11.18 -10.47 -14.45
C GLY A 358 10.55 -9.11 -14.77
N LEU A 359 9.39 -9.06 -15.43
CA LEU A 359 8.73 -7.78 -15.76
C LEU A 359 8.23 -7.02 -14.53
N SER A 360 7.86 -7.71 -13.45
CA SER A 360 7.50 -7.06 -12.19
C SER A 360 8.71 -6.41 -11.51
N ILE A 361 9.89 -7.03 -11.61
CA ILE A 361 11.17 -6.49 -11.15
C ILE A 361 11.54 -5.26 -11.99
N VAL A 362 11.43 -5.35 -13.33
CA VAL A 362 11.67 -4.23 -14.24
C VAL A 362 10.81 -3.03 -13.86
N LYS A 363 9.49 -3.23 -13.70
CA LYS A 363 8.56 -2.17 -13.33
C LYS A 363 8.97 -1.49 -12.02
N HIS A 364 9.27 -2.27 -10.98
CA HIS A 364 9.63 -1.72 -9.67
C HIS A 364 10.97 -0.97 -9.69
N ILE A 365 11.98 -1.50 -10.40
CA ILE A 365 13.27 -0.79 -10.57
C ILE A 365 13.06 0.56 -11.24
N LEU A 366 12.27 0.61 -12.31
CA LEU A 366 12.01 1.86 -13.03
C LEU A 366 11.19 2.83 -12.18
N GLU A 367 10.21 2.36 -11.41
CA GLU A 367 9.47 3.19 -10.45
C GLU A 367 10.39 3.82 -9.40
N LEU A 368 11.40 3.10 -8.89
CA LEU A 368 12.43 3.66 -7.99
C LEU A 368 13.31 4.71 -8.70
N HIS A 369 13.46 4.61 -10.02
CA HIS A 369 14.15 5.60 -10.85
C HIS A 369 13.24 6.76 -11.30
N ASN A 370 12.00 6.80 -10.82
CA ASN A 370 10.98 7.76 -11.27
C ASN A 370 10.74 7.68 -12.78
N SER A 371 10.94 6.50 -13.37
CA SER A 371 10.74 6.20 -14.78
C SER A 371 9.58 5.22 -14.94
N GLN A 372 8.92 5.25 -16.10
CA GLN A 372 7.83 4.34 -16.43
C GLN A 372 8.23 3.48 -17.62
N ILE A 373 8.00 2.18 -17.50
CA ILE A 373 8.08 1.27 -18.65
C ILE A 373 6.85 1.42 -19.53
N LYS A 374 7.09 1.51 -20.83
CA LYS A 374 6.08 1.53 -21.89
C LYS A 374 6.19 0.25 -22.70
N VAL A 375 5.07 -0.18 -23.26
CA VAL A 375 4.97 -1.40 -24.06
C VAL A 375 4.02 -1.19 -25.23
N GLU A 376 4.43 -1.66 -26.40
CA GLU A 376 3.61 -1.81 -27.60
C GLU A 376 3.79 -3.23 -28.10
N SER A 377 2.71 -3.92 -28.43
CA SER A 377 2.78 -5.30 -28.90
C SER A 377 1.62 -5.63 -29.82
N GLU A 378 1.90 -6.44 -30.83
CA GLU A 378 0.90 -6.99 -31.72
C GLU A 378 1.19 -8.47 -31.95
N ILE A 379 0.16 -9.30 -31.82
CA ILE A 379 0.26 -10.76 -31.99
C ILE A 379 0.84 -11.06 -33.38
N GLY A 380 1.92 -11.85 -33.40
CA GLY A 380 2.60 -12.28 -34.62
C GLY A 380 3.52 -11.24 -35.27
N LYS A 381 3.59 -10.00 -34.75
CA LYS A 381 4.55 -8.99 -35.21
C LYS A 381 5.71 -8.80 -34.24
N GLY A 382 5.44 -8.91 -32.93
CA GLY A 382 6.44 -8.78 -31.89
C GLY A 382 6.07 -7.78 -30.81
N THR A 383 7.05 -7.42 -29.98
CA THR A 383 6.86 -6.53 -28.82
C THR A 383 7.98 -5.52 -28.72
N LYS A 384 7.63 -4.30 -28.31
CA LYS A 384 8.56 -3.23 -28.01
C LYS A 384 8.35 -2.75 -26.58
N PHE A 385 9.42 -2.83 -25.78
CA PHE A 385 9.48 -2.25 -24.43
C PHE A 385 10.47 -1.11 -24.40
N TRP A 386 10.15 -0.04 -23.68
CA TRP A 386 11.10 1.07 -23.51
C TRP A 386 10.83 1.89 -22.25
N PHE A 387 11.84 2.64 -21.83
CA PHE A 387 11.79 3.54 -20.68
C PHE A 387 12.74 4.71 -20.90
N ASN A 388 12.64 5.73 -20.06
CA ASN A 388 13.44 6.95 -20.16
C ASN A 388 14.33 7.12 -18.91
N LEU A 389 15.58 7.53 -19.10
CA LEU A 389 16.47 7.96 -18.00
C LEU A 389 16.87 9.42 -18.18
N PRO A 390 16.99 10.20 -17.10
CA PRO A 390 17.49 11.57 -17.18
C PRO A 390 18.95 11.59 -17.64
N LYS A 391 19.30 12.62 -18.40
CA LYS A 391 20.68 12.88 -18.83
C LYS A 391 21.61 13.26 -17.68
#